data_AF-A0AAV5SPX1-F1
#
_entry.id   AF-A0AAV5SPX1-F1
#
_cell.length_a   1.000
_cell.length_b   1.000
_cell.length_c   1.000
_cell.angle_alpha   90.00
_cell.angle_beta   90.00
_cell.angle_gamma   90.00
#
_symmetry.space_group_name_H-M   'P 1'
#
loop_
_entity.id
_entity.type
_entity.pdbx_description
1 polymer ?
#
loop_
_entity_poly.entity_id
_entity_poly.type
_entity_poly.pdbx_seq_one_letter_code
_entity_poly.pdbx_strand_id
1 'polypeptide(L)'
;LLPSLHFLHSSLLFSMLLLTFFLLLITTIDSLDESKIRDLCPNEKNLCARKAAKGDCFGSSLKASVLQKQCRCSCDAVHHDRIQTCCKTVGEKEMLFCLPLCSYNTSAEALGSTTGIKCVSQLTTWAYCASDNYDTTGCCKARGVPPECQSFCQGRVPTCDMQSIFLYQGCLSHMVAIMGCQKESLGAKPRYDPDWTSSCEWEGK
;
A
#
# COMPACT_ATOMS: atom_id res chain seq x y z
N LEU A 1 40.93 44.75 -0.71
CA LEU A 1 39.74 44.33 0.08
C LEU A 1 38.51 44.69 -0.75
N LEU A 2 37.86 43.81 -1.48
CA LEU A 2 36.57 43.19 -1.09
C LEU A 2 35.99 42.12 -2.08
N PRO A 3 36.73 41.46 -3.01
CA PRO A 3 36.09 40.50 -3.93
C PRO A 3 35.84 39.09 -3.33
N SER A 4 36.56 38.72 -2.27
CA SER A 4 36.46 37.38 -1.64
C SER A 4 35.23 37.21 -0.74
N LEU A 5 34.64 38.29 -0.23
CA LEU A 5 33.45 38.23 0.62
C LEU A 5 32.17 38.00 -0.20
N HIS A 6 32.11 38.54 -1.43
CA HIS A 6 30.97 38.39 -2.35
C HIS A 6 30.83 36.95 -2.88
N PHE A 7 31.96 36.31 -3.19
CA PHE A 7 31.97 34.91 -3.62
C PHE A 7 31.49 33.96 -2.52
N LEU A 8 31.95 34.15 -1.28
CA LEU A 8 31.55 33.30 -0.16
C LEU A 8 30.04 33.41 0.15
N HIS A 9 29.48 34.62 0.06
CA HIS A 9 28.05 34.87 0.29
C HIS A 9 27.17 34.20 -0.78
N SER A 10 27.60 34.22 -2.04
CA SER A 10 26.88 33.59 -3.16
C SER A 10 26.90 32.06 -3.08
N SER A 11 28.02 31.46 -2.65
CA SER A 11 28.13 30.00 -2.44
C SER A 11 27.26 29.51 -1.28
N LEU A 12 27.18 30.28 -0.18
CA LEU A 12 26.32 29.95 0.97
C LEU A 12 24.83 30.05 0.63
N LEU A 13 24.44 31.06 -0.14
CA LEU A 13 23.06 31.20 -0.64
C LEU A 13 22.65 30.03 -1.55
N PHE A 14 23.55 29.59 -2.44
CA PHE A 14 23.30 28.45 -3.31
C PHE A 14 23.17 27.13 -2.53
N SER A 15 24.02 26.92 -1.52
CA SER A 15 23.92 25.75 -0.61
C SER A 15 22.63 25.76 0.21
N MET A 16 22.21 26.93 0.71
CA MET A 16 20.93 27.08 1.41
C MET A 16 19.73 26.82 0.49
N LEU A 17 19.77 27.29 -0.76
CA LEU A 17 18.73 27.03 -1.77
C LEU A 17 18.66 25.54 -2.16
N LEU A 18 19.80 24.87 -2.29
CA LEU A 18 19.85 23.43 -2.53
C LEU A 18 19.30 22.65 -1.34
N LEU A 19 19.65 23.02 -0.11
CA LEU A 19 19.12 22.39 1.10
C LEU A 19 17.63 22.62 1.28
N THR A 20 17.11 23.82 0.99
CA THR A 20 15.66 24.08 1.03
C THR A 20 14.93 23.36 -0.08
N PHE A 21 15.50 23.28 -1.29
CA PHE A 21 14.94 22.48 -2.39
C PHE A 21 14.94 20.98 -2.07
N PHE A 22 16.01 20.47 -1.44
CA PHE A 22 16.09 19.08 -0.98
C PHE A 22 15.10 18.81 0.17
N LEU A 23 14.93 19.74 1.11
CA LEU A 23 13.91 19.67 2.15
C LEU A 23 12.49 19.73 1.56
N LEU A 24 12.26 20.58 0.55
CA LEU A 24 10.97 20.66 -0.16
C LEU A 24 10.67 19.38 -0.95
N LEU A 25 11.69 18.76 -1.57
CA LEU A 25 11.59 17.45 -2.22
C LEU A 25 11.34 16.31 -1.23
N ILE A 26 11.91 16.37 -0.02
CA ILE A 26 11.60 15.39 1.05
C ILE A 26 10.17 15.57 1.56
N THR A 27 9.61 16.79 1.54
CA THR A 27 8.25 17.06 2.03
C THR A 27 7.12 16.63 1.08
N THR A 28 7.40 16.18 -0.14
CA THR A 28 6.35 15.77 -1.10
C THR A 28 5.96 14.29 -1.03
N ILE A 29 6.42 13.53 -0.02
CA ILE A 29 5.75 12.27 0.32
C ILE A 29 4.42 12.64 0.97
N ASP A 30 3.37 12.63 0.17
CA ASP A 30 2.00 13.01 0.53
C ASP A 30 1.38 11.98 1.48
N SER A 31 1.97 11.83 2.67
CA SER A 31 1.48 10.93 3.71
C SER A 31 0.15 11.43 4.26
N LEU A 32 -0.75 10.51 4.58
CA LEU A 32 -2.05 10.83 5.14
C LEU A 32 -1.93 11.22 6.62
N ASP A 33 -2.04 12.51 6.92
CA ASP A 33 -1.95 13.08 8.27
C ASP A 33 -3.31 13.25 8.99
N GLU A 34 -3.29 13.63 10.27
CA GLU A 34 -4.51 13.82 11.09
C GLU A 34 -5.50 14.83 10.49
N SER A 35 -5.02 15.91 9.85
CA SER A 35 -5.91 16.92 9.27
C SER A 35 -6.64 16.36 8.06
N LYS A 36 -5.89 15.73 7.14
CA LYS A 36 -6.45 15.11 5.95
C LYS A 36 -7.47 14.02 6.31
N ILE A 37 -7.20 13.20 7.34
CA ILE A 37 -8.16 12.18 7.80
C ILE A 37 -9.45 12.82 8.30
N ARG A 38 -9.36 13.94 9.05
CA ARG A 38 -10.55 14.65 9.53
C ARG A 38 -11.37 15.24 8.38
N ASP A 39 -10.70 15.74 7.33
CA ASP A 39 -11.37 16.29 6.15
C ASP A 39 -12.05 15.18 5.32
N LEU A 40 -11.44 13.99 5.23
CA LEU A 40 -12.03 12.80 4.59
C LEU A 40 -13.19 12.21 5.39
N CYS A 41 -13.14 12.29 6.73
CA CYS A 41 -14.08 11.65 7.64
C CYS A 41 -14.76 12.66 8.59
N PRO A 42 -15.50 13.66 8.06
CA PRO A 42 -16.00 14.79 8.85
C PRO A 42 -17.05 14.39 9.90
N ASN A 43 -17.68 13.22 9.73
CA ASN A 43 -18.73 12.72 10.62
C ASN A 43 -18.17 11.89 11.80
N GLU A 44 -16.88 11.57 11.81
CA GLU A 44 -16.26 10.87 12.93
C GLU A 44 -15.76 11.82 14.02
N LYS A 45 -15.64 11.31 15.25
CA LYS A 45 -15.07 12.09 16.35
C LYS A 45 -13.62 12.43 16.03
N ASN A 46 -13.15 13.63 16.43
CA ASN A 46 -11.75 14.05 16.29
C ASN A 46 -10.72 13.02 16.80
N LEU A 47 -11.09 12.21 17.80
CA LEU A 47 -10.22 11.14 18.30
C LEU A 47 -9.89 10.10 17.21
N CYS A 48 -10.82 9.83 16.29
CA CYS A 48 -10.66 8.82 15.25
C CYS A 48 -9.51 9.19 14.32
N ALA A 49 -9.51 10.42 13.79
CA ALA A 49 -8.41 10.93 12.97
C ALA A 49 -7.07 10.88 13.69
N ARG A 50 -7.01 11.36 14.94
CA ARG A 50 -5.79 11.33 15.76
C ARG A 50 -5.25 9.93 16.01
N LYS A 51 -6.14 8.97 16.29
CA LYS A 51 -5.77 7.58 16.58
C LYS A 51 -5.33 6.86 15.30
N ALA A 52 -6.05 7.07 14.20
CA ALA A 52 -5.68 6.53 12.90
C ALA A 52 -4.31 7.04 12.43
N ALA A 53 -4.06 8.36 12.50
CA ALA A 53 -2.76 8.96 12.15
C ALA A 53 -1.58 8.42 12.99
N LYS A 54 -1.84 7.93 14.21
CA LYS A 54 -0.84 7.29 15.07
C LYS A 54 -0.61 5.81 14.77
N GLY A 55 -1.32 5.25 13.79
CA GLY A 55 -1.26 3.83 13.45
C GLY A 55 -2.05 2.93 14.40
N ASP A 56 -2.92 3.48 15.26
CA ASP A 56 -3.68 2.68 16.23
C ASP A 56 -4.76 1.80 15.57
N CYS A 57 -5.05 2.00 14.28
CA CYS A 57 -5.98 1.19 13.49
C CYS A 57 -5.35 -0.10 12.94
N PHE A 58 -4.02 -0.26 12.98
CA PHE A 58 -3.34 -1.41 12.38
C PHE A 58 -3.25 -2.60 13.33
N GLY A 59 -3.28 -3.79 12.75
CA GLY A 59 -3.16 -5.06 13.45
C GLY A 59 -4.47 -5.58 14.03
N SER A 60 -4.36 -6.61 14.87
CA SER A 60 -5.49 -7.37 15.45
C SER A 60 -5.61 -7.20 16.98
N SER A 61 -4.92 -6.23 17.58
CA SER A 61 -5.07 -5.95 19.01
C SER A 61 -6.50 -5.52 19.38
N LEU A 62 -6.93 -5.74 20.62
CA LEU A 62 -8.25 -5.29 21.09
C LEU A 62 -8.49 -3.80 20.82
N LYS A 63 -7.46 -2.97 21.04
CA LYS A 63 -7.49 -1.53 20.76
C LYS A 63 -7.75 -1.25 19.27
N ALA A 64 -7.01 -1.91 18.39
CA ALA A 64 -7.17 -1.76 16.94
C ALA A 64 -8.55 -2.22 16.50
N SER A 65 -9.01 -3.40 16.96
CA SER A 65 -10.34 -3.92 16.62
C SER A 65 -11.50 -3.04 17.08
N VAL A 66 -11.38 -2.40 18.25
CA VAL A 66 -12.39 -1.42 18.71
C VAL A 66 -12.40 -0.18 17.82
N LEU A 67 -11.21 0.35 17.47
CA LEU A 67 -11.09 1.51 16.60
C LEU A 67 -11.59 1.22 15.18
N GLN A 68 -11.25 0.07 14.60
CA GLN A 68 -11.73 -0.36 13.28
C GLN A 68 -13.27 -0.43 13.21
N LYS A 69 -13.95 -0.70 14.34
CA LYS A 69 -15.41 -0.72 14.42
C LYS A 69 -16.03 0.66 14.68
N GLN A 70 -15.44 1.45 15.59
CA GLN A 70 -16.00 2.74 16.02
C GLN A 70 -15.57 3.94 15.17
N CYS A 71 -14.41 3.83 14.52
CA CYS A 71 -13.75 4.83 13.69
C CYS A 71 -13.53 4.25 12.28
N ARG A 72 -14.59 3.67 11.70
CA ARG A 72 -14.53 2.93 10.44
C ARG A 72 -13.95 3.75 9.30
N CYS A 73 -14.40 4.99 9.10
CA CYS A 73 -13.91 5.84 8.02
C CYS A 73 -12.43 6.17 8.20
N SER A 74 -12.01 6.63 9.38
CA SER A 74 -10.60 6.99 9.63
C SER A 74 -9.69 5.75 9.50
N CYS A 75 -10.13 4.60 10.01
CA CYS A 75 -9.35 3.37 9.87
C CYS A 75 -9.31 2.85 8.43
N ASP A 76 -10.42 2.89 7.69
CA ASP A 76 -10.43 2.49 6.28
C ASP A 76 -9.56 3.43 5.43
N ALA A 77 -9.54 4.73 5.73
CA ALA A 77 -8.69 5.71 5.06
C ALA A 77 -7.19 5.39 5.23
N VAL A 78 -6.72 5.11 6.45
CA VAL A 78 -5.30 4.78 6.66
C VAL A 78 -4.91 3.40 6.11
N HIS A 79 -5.83 2.43 6.08
CA HIS A 79 -5.58 1.15 5.40
C HIS A 79 -5.52 1.32 3.88
N HIS A 80 -6.37 2.16 3.31
CA HIS A 80 -6.37 2.48 1.89
C HIS A 80 -5.08 3.21 1.50
N ASP A 81 -4.70 4.25 2.25
CA ASP A 81 -3.45 4.97 2.04
C ASP A 81 -2.24 4.02 2.11
N ARG A 82 -2.18 3.14 3.12
CA ARG A 82 -1.11 2.16 3.33
C ARG A 82 -0.78 1.35 2.07
N ILE A 83 -1.80 0.75 1.44
CA ILE A 83 -1.61 -0.11 0.27
C ILE A 83 -1.44 0.72 -1.01
N GLN A 84 -2.15 1.84 -1.14
CA GLN A 84 -2.00 2.77 -2.27
C GLN A 84 -0.60 3.34 -2.37
N THR A 85 0.00 3.76 -1.25
CA THR A 85 1.38 4.25 -1.22
C THR A 85 2.32 3.18 -1.75
N CYS A 86 2.22 1.94 -1.25
CA CYS A 86 3.06 0.85 -1.75
C CYS A 86 2.90 0.67 -3.27
N CYS A 87 1.67 0.54 -3.77
CA CYS A 87 1.41 0.34 -5.20
C CYS A 87 1.90 1.47 -6.09
N LYS A 88 1.83 2.73 -5.61
CA LYS A 88 2.37 3.89 -6.32
C LYS A 88 3.90 3.92 -6.29
N THR A 89 4.52 3.42 -5.22
CA THR A 89 5.96 3.44 -5.03
C THR A 89 6.66 2.34 -5.85
N VAL A 90 6.16 1.10 -5.78
CA VAL A 90 6.86 -0.06 -6.34
C VAL A 90 6.23 -0.59 -7.63
N GLY A 91 5.05 -0.08 -7.99
CA GLY A 91 4.36 -0.48 -9.21
C GLY A 91 4.99 0.11 -10.46
N GLU A 92 4.86 -0.63 -11.57
CA GLU A 92 5.22 -0.12 -12.88
C GLU A 92 4.24 0.99 -13.33
N LYS A 93 4.52 1.64 -14.46
CA LYS A 93 3.70 2.75 -14.97
C LYS A 93 2.22 2.35 -15.14
N GLU A 94 1.98 1.13 -15.57
CA GLU A 94 0.67 0.53 -15.78
C GLU A 94 -0.12 0.40 -14.47
N MET A 95 0.57 0.34 -13.32
CA MET A 95 -0.06 0.27 -12.00
C MET A 95 -0.94 1.49 -11.72
N LEU A 96 -0.64 2.65 -12.31
CA LEU A 96 -1.46 3.86 -12.18
C LEU A 96 -2.92 3.62 -12.61
N PHE A 97 -3.13 2.85 -13.69
CA PHE A 97 -4.47 2.46 -14.13
C PHE A 97 -5.13 1.46 -13.18
N CYS A 98 -4.31 0.63 -12.52
CA CYS A 98 -4.75 -0.46 -11.66
C CYS A 98 -4.89 -0.09 -10.18
N LEU A 99 -4.57 1.15 -9.80
CA LEU A 99 -4.73 1.66 -8.43
C LEU A 99 -6.12 1.42 -7.83
N PRO A 100 -7.25 1.51 -8.56
CA PRO A 100 -8.57 1.19 -8.00
C PRO A 100 -8.69 -0.24 -7.46
N LEU A 101 -7.89 -1.18 -7.97
CA LEU A 101 -7.83 -2.56 -7.48
C LEU A 101 -6.83 -2.75 -6.34
N CYS A 102 -5.90 -1.81 -6.13
CA CYS A 102 -4.96 -1.81 -5.02
C CYS A 102 -5.63 -1.37 -3.71
N SER A 103 -6.46 -2.25 -3.16
CA SER A 103 -7.20 -2.03 -1.92
C SER A 103 -7.39 -3.34 -1.17
N TYR A 104 -7.45 -3.26 0.16
CA TYR A 104 -7.83 -4.39 1.02
C TYR A 104 -9.31 -4.78 0.90
N ASN A 105 -10.12 -3.92 0.25
CA ASN A 105 -11.55 -4.14 0.04
C ASN A 105 -11.87 -4.58 -1.40
N THR A 106 -10.87 -4.95 -2.20
CA THR A 106 -11.07 -5.36 -3.59
C THR A 106 -11.82 -6.69 -3.66
N SER A 107 -12.99 -6.68 -4.30
CA SER A 107 -13.85 -7.86 -4.35
C SER A 107 -13.45 -8.85 -5.44
N ALA A 108 -13.93 -10.09 -5.34
CA ALA A 108 -13.76 -11.09 -6.38
C ALA A 108 -14.35 -10.62 -7.72
N GLU A 109 -15.48 -9.91 -7.68
CA GLU A 109 -16.13 -9.34 -8.86
C GLU A 109 -15.27 -8.24 -9.51
N ALA A 110 -14.61 -7.41 -8.69
CA ALA A 110 -13.71 -6.39 -9.21
C ALA A 110 -12.49 -7.02 -9.92
N LEU A 111 -11.93 -8.10 -9.35
CA LEU A 111 -10.83 -8.86 -9.95
C LEU A 111 -11.25 -9.64 -11.21
N GLY A 112 -12.49 -10.13 -11.25
CA GLY A 112 -13.07 -10.80 -12.43
C GLY A 112 -13.59 -9.85 -13.52
N SER A 113 -13.61 -8.54 -13.27
CA SER A 113 -14.09 -7.54 -14.23
C SER A 113 -13.11 -7.31 -15.39
N THR A 114 -13.57 -6.60 -16.43
CA THR A 114 -12.70 -6.13 -17.52
C THR A 114 -11.48 -5.34 -17.01
N THR A 115 -11.63 -4.57 -15.94
CA THR A 115 -10.51 -3.84 -15.32
C THR A 115 -9.54 -4.82 -14.66
N GLY A 116 -10.04 -5.82 -13.94
CA GLY A 116 -9.22 -6.87 -13.33
C GLY A 116 -8.39 -7.61 -14.37
N ILE A 117 -9.01 -8.00 -15.49
CA ILE A 117 -8.33 -8.65 -16.62
C ILE A 117 -7.22 -7.77 -17.21
N LYS A 118 -7.45 -6.45 -17.38
CA LYS A 118 -6.43 -5.51 -17.86
C LYS A 118 -5.27 -5.30 -16.88
N CYS A 119 -5.51 -5.60 -15.61
CA CYS A 119 -4.56 -5.39 -14.52
C CYS A 119 -3.86 -6.67 -14.06
N VAL A 120 -4.02 -7.79 -14.78
CA VAL A 120 -3.38 -9.08 -14.47
C VAL A 120 -1.87 -8.92 -14.34
N SER A 121 -1.25 -8.10 -15.20
CA SER A 121 0.19 -7.89 -15.14
C SER A 121 0.69 -7.21 -13.88
N GLN A 122 -0.21 -6.58 -13.13
CA GLN A 122 0.08 -5.89 -11.89
C GLN A 122 -0.32 -6.71 -10.66
N LEU A 123 -0.79 -7.96 -10.84
CA LEU A 123 -1.24 -8.79 -9.71
C LEU A 123 -0.09 -9.14 -8.76
N THR A 124 1.13 -9.34 -9.27
CA THR A 124 2.35 -9.54 -8.46
C THR A 124 2.56 -8.36 -7.51
N THR A 125 2.54 -7.14 -8.04
CA THR A 125 2.68 -5.88 -7.27
C THR A 125 1.55 -5.72 -6.26
N TRP A 126 0.31 -5.99 -6.70
CA TRP A 126 -0.85 -5.95 -5.82
C TRP A 126 -0.71 -6.90 -4.63
N ALA A 127 -0.33 -8.16 -4.89
CA ALA A 127 -0.20 -9.19 -3.87
C ALA A 127 0.93 -8.86 -2.88
N TYR A 128 2.07 -8.38 -3.40
CA TYR A 128 3.19 -7.91 -2.59
C TYR A 128 2.75 -6.78 -1.64
N CYS A 129 2.11 -5.73 -2.19
CA CYS A 129 1.66 -4.60 -1.40
C CYS A 129 0.55 -4.95 -0.40
N ALA A 130 -0.39 -5.82 -0.77
CA ALA A 130 -1.43 -6.29 0.13
C ALA A 130 -0.83 -7.05 1.32
N SER A 131 0.17 -7.92 1.07
CA SER A 131 0.86 -8.66 2.13
C SER A 131 1.70 -7.79 3.07
N ASP A 132 2.02 -6.55 2.65
CA ASP A 132 3.00 -5.70 3.31
C ASP A 132 4.31 -6.46 3.63
N ASN A 133 4.81 -7.18 2.62
CA ASN A 133 6.00 -8.02 2.71
C ASN A 133 6.02 -8.93 3.94
N TYR A 134 4.88 -9.54 4.27
CA TYR A 134 4.73 -10.38 5.45
C TYR A 134 3.97 -11.68 5.12
N ASP A 135 4.54 -12.80 5.55
CA ASP A 135 3.94 -14.11 5.33
C ASP A 135 2.79 -14.36 6.32
N THR A 136 1.57 -14.45 5.79
CA THR A 136 0.36 -14.75 6.55
C THR A 136 -0.19 -16.15 6.34
N THR A 137 0.60 -17.08 5.77
CA THR A 137 0.18 -18.45 5.45
C THR A 137 -0.38 -19.19 6.68
N GLY A 138 0.14 -18.96 7.88
CA GLY A 138 -0.41 -19.53 9.12
C GLY A 138 -1.87 -19.13 9.37
N CYS A 139 -2.21 -17.85 9.20
CA CYS A 139 -3.58 -17.35 9.32
C CYS A 139 -4.46 -17.89 8.19
N CYS A 140 -3.95 -17.89 6.95
CA CYS A 140 -4.68 -18.41 5.79
C CYS A 140 -5.06 -19.88 5.93
N LYS A 141 -4.12 -20.74 6.38
CA LYS A 141 -4.38 -22.16 6.66
C LYS A 141 -5.47 -22.33 7.70
N ALA A 142 -5.43 -21.54 8.78
CA ALA A 142 -6.45 -21.56 9.82
C ALA A 142 -7.84 -21.11 9.31
N ARG A 143 -7.90 -20.32 8.23
CA ARG A 143 -9.15 -19.89 7.57
C ARG A 143 -9.55 -20.75 6.37
N GLY A 144 -8.90 -21.90 6.16
CA GLY A 144 -9.25 -22.83 5.09
C GLY A 144 -8.87 -22.37 3.69
N VAL A 145 -7.88 -21.47 3.56
CA VAL A 145 -7.31 -21.13 2.24
C VAL A 145 -6.47 -22.32 1.75
N PRO A 146 -6.75 -22.87 0.56
CA PRO A 146 -6.13 -24.09 0.10
C PRO A 146 -4.67 -23.86 -0.35
N PRO A 147 -3.82 -24.91 -0.38
CA PRO A 147 -2.39 -24.80 -0.69
C PRO A 147 -2.04 -24.02 -1.96
N GLU A 148 -2.79 -24.24 -3.04
CA GLU A 148 -2.63 -23.59 -4.34
C GLU A 148 -2.81 -22.06 -4.28
N CYS A 149 -3.50 -21.53 -3.26
CA CYS A 149 -3.74 -20.11 -3.07
C CYS A 149 -2.81 -19.45 -2.06
N GLN A 150 -1.88 -20.20 -1.44
CA GLN A 150 -1.01 -19.66 -0.38
C GLN A 150 0.02 -18.65 -0.88
N SER A 151 0.32 -18.63 -2.19
CA SER A 151 1.16 -17.59 -2.80
C SER A 151 0.59 -16.17 -2.57
N PHE A 152 -0.74 -16.02 -2.54
CA PHE A 152 -1.38 -14.75 -2.17
C PHE A 152 -1.13 -14.38 -0.71
N CYS A 153 -1.20 -15.35 0.20
CA CYS A 153 -0.96 -15.13 1.64
C CYS A 153 0.48 -14.68 1.93
N GLN A 154 1.41 -15.05 1.05
CA GLN A 154 2.82 -14.65 1.11
C GLN A 154 3.10 -13.33 0.39
N GLY A 155 2.16 -12.85 -0.43
CA GLY A 155 2.37 -11.74 -1.36
C GLY A 155 3.35 -12.07 -2.49
N ARG A 156 3.50 -13.35 -2.82
CA ARG A 156 4.46 -13.86 -3.82
C ARG A 156 3.73 -14.60 -4.92
N VAL A 157 2.80 -13.90 -5.57
CA VAL A 157 2.00 -14.48 -6.67
C VAL A 157 2.78 -14.33 -7.97
N PRO A 158 3.28 -15.41 -8.58
CA PRO A 158 3.89 -15.31 -9.89
C PRO A 158 2.78 -15.14 -10.94
N THR A 159 2.64 -13.92 -11.46
CA THR A 159 1.83 -13.62 -12.65
C THR A 159 2.67 -12.86 -13.65
N CYS A 160 3.22 -13.58 -14.63
CA CYS A 160 3.99 -13.01 -15.73
C CYS A 160 3.26 -13.11 -17.08
N ASP A 161 2.08 -13.74 -17.11
CA ASP A 161 1.30 -13.96 -18.33
C ASP A 161 -0.20 -13.95 -18.05
N MET A 162 -0.98 -13.89 -19.14
CA MET A 162 -2.44 -13.99 -19.10
C MET A 162 -2.95 -15.40 -18.77
N GLN A 163 -2.13 -16.46 -18.85
CA GLN A 163 -2.54 -17.81 -18.47
C GLN A 163 -2.59 -17.97 -16.94
N SER A 164 -1.72 -17.24 -16.25
CA SER A 164 -1.59 -17.24 -14.80
C SER A 164 -2.89 -16.78 -14.12
N ILE A 165 -3.71 -15.91 -14.74
CA ILE A 165 -5.00 -15.51 -14.17
C ILE A 165 -5.95 -16.71 -13.99
N PHE A 166 -5.96 -17.66 -14.93
CA PHE A 166 -6.85 -18.83 -14.88
C PHE A 166 -6.43 -19.79 -13.76
N LEU A 167 -5.14 -19.87 -13.46
CA LEU A 167 -4.62 -20.65 -12.33
C LEU A 167 -5.17 -20.12 -10.99
N TYR A 168 -5.32 -18.80 -10.88
CA TYR A 168 -5.74 -18.15 -9.64
C TYR A 168 -7.24 -17.84 -9.57
N GLN A 169 -8.01 -18.16 -10.61
CA GLN A 169 -9.47 -17.95 -10.60
C GLN A 169 -10.14 -18.67 -9.43
N GLY A 170 -9.68 -19.87 -9.08
CA GLY A 170 -10.15 -20.62 -7.91
C GLY A 170 -9.87 -19.94 -6.58
N CYS A 171 -8.87 -19.06 -6.52
CA CYS A 171 -8.51 -18.33 -5.30
C CYS A 171 -9.40 -17.11 -5.02
N LEU A 172 -10.19 -16.66 -6.00
CA LEU A 172 -11.04 -15.47 -5.86
C LEU A 172 -12.07 -15.62 -4.72
N SER A 173 -12.60 -16.82 -4.50
CA SER A 173 -13.53 -17.13 -3.39
C SER A 173 -12.87 -17.02 -2.01
N HIS A 174 -11.54 -17.06 -1.94
CA HIS A 174 -10.76 -16.99 -0.69
C HIS A 174 -10.22 -15.59 -0.39
N MET A 175 -10.42 -14.61 -1.28
CA MET A 175 -9.82 -13.28 -1.17
C MET A 175 -10.22 -12.53 0.10
N VAL A 176 -11.47 -12.71 0.57
CA VAL A 176 -11.91 -12.13 1.85
C VAL A 176 -11.08 -12.67 3.03
N ALA A 177 -10.81 -13.98 3.04
CA ALA A 177 -10.00 -14.60 4.09
C ALA A 177 -8.53 -14.18 3.99
N ILE A 178 -7.97 -14.19 2.77
CA ILE A 178 -6.58 -13.80 2.48
C ILE A 178 -6.32 -12.35 2.88
N MET A 179 -7.10 -11.40 2.35
CA MET A 179 -6.93 -9.98 2.65
C MET A 179 -7.23 -9.66 4.11
N GLY A 180 -8.16 -10.38 4.74
CA GLY A 180 -8.39 -10.28 6.18
C GLY A 180 -7.13 -10.63 6.99
N CYS A 181 -6.48 -11.75 6.67
CA CYS A 181 -5.22 -12.14 7.30
C CYS A 181 -4.10 -11.11 7.06
N GLN A 182 -3.97 -10.62 5.83
CA GLN A 182 -3.00 -9.59 5.47
C GLN A 182 -3.23 -8.30 6.27
N LYS A 183 -4.47 -7.78 6.29
CA LYS A 183 -4.86 -6.57 7.03
C LYS A 183 -4.63 -6.72 8.54
N GLU A 184 -4.91 -7.88 9.12
CA GLU A 184 -4.68 -8.18 10.53
C GLU A 184 -3.20 -8.25 10.91
N SER A 185 -2.33 -8.55 9.95
CA SER A 185 -0.87 -8.63 10.17
C SER A 185 -0.17 -7.26 10.14
N LEU A 186 -0.87 -6.20 9.72
CA LEU A 186 -0.29 -4.88 9.56
C LEU A 186 0.27 -4.34 10.87
N GLY A 187 1.47 -3.79 10.79
CA GLY A 187 2.09 -3.06 11.90
C GLY A 187 1.86 -1.56 11.79
N ALA A 188 2.23 -0.83 12.84
CA ALA A 188 2.22 0.64 12.82
C ALA A 188 3.21 1.22 11.80
N LYS A 189 4.28 0.47 11.47
CA LYS A 189 5.26 0.86 10.46
C LYS A 189 5.13 -0.01 9.22
N PRO A 190 5.31 0.59 8.03
CA PRO A 190 5.42 -0.16 6.80
C PRO A 190 6.54 -1.18 6.77
N ARG A 191 6.32 -2.32 6.10
CA ARG A 191 7.32 -3.38 5.90
C ARG A 191 7.69 -3.64 4.44
N TYR A 192 6.89 -3.15 3.48
CA TYR A 192 7.28 -3.17 2.07
C TYR A 192 8.63 -2.45 1.88
N ASP A 193 9.48 -3.06 1.07
CA ASP A 193 10.71 -2.49 0.54
C ASP A 193 10.37 -1.54 -0.62
N PRO A 194 10.72 -0.23 -0.55
CA PRO A 194 10.46 0.74 -1.62
C PRO A 194 11.27 0.50 -2.89
N ASP A 195 12.37 -0.27 -2.82
CA ASP A 195 13.20 -0.62 -3.98
C ASP A 195 12.79 -1.97 -4.60
N TRP A 196 11.74 -2.59 -4.06
CA TRP A 196 11.20 -3.83 -4.60
C TRP A 196 10.67 -3.62 -6.03
N THR A 197 10.90 -4.60 -6.88
CA THR A 197 10.34 -4.64 -8.23
C THR A 197 9.69 -5.98 -8.49
N SER A 198 8.63 -5.98 -9.29
CA SER A 198 8.04 -7.23 -9.77
C SER A 198 9.01 -7.91 -10.74
N SER A 199 9.45 -9.11 -10.42
CA SER A 199 10.21 -9.97 -11.35
C SER A 199 9.26 -10.61 -12.36
N CYS A 200 8.78 -9.81 -13.31
CA CYS A 200 7.96 -10.28 -14.41
C CYS A 200 8.60 -9.80 -15.72
N GLU A 201 9.47 -10.62 -16.29
CA GLU A 201 9.91 -10.46 -17.68
C GLU A 201 8.74 -10.90 -18.58
N TRP A 202 7.82 -9.98 -18.85
CA TRP A 202 6.84 -10.17 -19.92
C TRP A 202 7.62 -10.31 -21.22
N GLU A 203 7.39 -11.38 -21.98
CA GLU A 203 7.94 -11.51 -23.34
C GLU A 203 7.54 -10.26 -24.14
N GLY A 204 8.48 -9.33 -24.37
CA GLY A 204 8.25 -8.08 -25.10
C GLY A 204 8.61 -6.77 -24.38
N LYS A 205 9.22 -6.81 -23.20
CA LYS A 205 10.14 -5.73 -22.76
C LYS A 205 11.58 -6.03 -23.18
#